data_AF-A0AAW2SB44-F1
#
_entry.id   AF-A0AAW2SB44-F1
#
_cell.length_a   1.000
_cell.length_b   1.000
_cell.length_c   1.000
_cell.angle_alpha   90.00
_cell.angle_beta   90.00
_cell.angle_gamma   90.00
#
_symmetry.space_group_name_H-M   'P 1'
#
loop_
_entity.id
_entity.type
_entity.pdbx_description
1 polymer ?
#
loop_
_entity_poly.entity_id
_entity_poly.type
_entity_poly.pdbx_seq_one_letter_code
_entity_poly.pdbx_strand_id
1 'polypeptide(L)'
;MCHLWGFGAERGSKEIVVIGAGYIGLEMGSVWGRLGSEVTVVEFGPDIVPTMGEVRKQFQRSLEKQKMKFILKTKVVSVDTTGNGVKLTLEPAAGGDQTSLEADVVLVSAGRVPFTAGLELDKIGVQTDKAGRILVNERFATNVPGVYAIGDVIPGPMLAHKAEEDGVACVEYIAGKEGHVDYDLVPGVVYTHPEVASVGKTEEQVKTLGLDYRVGKFPFLANSRAKAIDDAEGVVKILAEKETDKILGVHIMAPNAGSSSMRLF
;
A
#
# COMPACT_ATOMS: atom_id res chain seq x y z
N MET A 1 0.34 -7.19 -11.09
CA MET A 1 -0.95 -7.60 -11.70
C MET A 1 -1.69 -8.35 -10.61
N CYS A 2 -2.93 -7.98 -10.27
CA CYS A 2 -3.72 -8.72 -9.28
C CYS A 2 -4.28 -9.96 -9.99
N HIS A 3 -3.88 -11.16 -9.58
CA HIS A 3 -4.38 -12.41 -10.15
C HIS A 3 -5.20 -13.14 -9.10
N LEU A 4 -6.46 -13.41 -9.42
CA LEU A 4 -7.30 -14.31 -8.64
C LEU A 4 -7.14 -15.71 -9.22
N TRP A 5 -6.68 -16.66 -8.42
CA TRP A 5 -6.58 -18.07 -8.79
C TRP A 5 -7.64 -18.86 -8.02
N GLY A 6 -8.47 -19.59 -8.75
CA GLY A 6 -9.68 -20.24 -8.25
C GLY A 6 -10.88 -19.81 -9.10
N PHE A 7 -11.79 -20.75 -9.39
CA PHE A 7 -13.08 -20.43 -10.02
C PHE A 7 -13.74 -19.28 -9.25
N GLY A 8 -14.41 -18.37 -9.98
CA GLY A 8 -14.91 -17.09 -9.48
C GLY A 8 -15.37 -17.14 -8.04
N ALA A 9 -14.99 -16.13 -7.26
CA ALA A 9 -15.39 -15.99 -5.86
C ALA A 9 -16.92 -15.79 -5.78
N GLU A 10 -17.65 -16.87 -5.96
CA GLU A 10 -19.07 -16.99 -5.78
C GLU A 10 -19.37 -17.02 -4.28
N ARG A 11 -20.60 -16.70 -3.91
CA ARG A 11 -21.09 -16.84 -2.53
C ARG A 11 -20.81 -18.27 -2.04
N GLY A 12 -19.78 -18.45 -1.21
CA GLY A 12 -19.51 -19.74 -0.59
C GLY A 12 -18.05 -20.12 -0.33
N SER A 13 -17.04 -19.38 -0.83
CA SER A 13 -15.63 -19.66 -0.49
C SER A 13 -15.41 -19.52 1.02
N LYS A 14 -15.08 -20.63 1.68
CA LYS A 14 -14.91 -20.68 3.14
C LYS A 14 -13.51 -20.26 3.52
N GLU A 15 -12.50 -20.61 2.72
CA GLU A 15 -11.10 -20.33 3.02
C GLU A 15 -10.42 -19.56 1.87
N ILE A 16 -9.95 -18.35 2.17
CA ILE A 16 -9.26 -17.48 1.22
C ILE A 16 -7.86 -17.18 1.74
N VAL A 17 -6.86 -17.39 0.89
CA VAL A 17 -5.49 -16.97 1.15
C VAL A 17 -5.16 -15.74 0.32
N VAL A 18 -4.63 -14.71 0.98
CA VAL A 18 -4.15 -13.47 0.34
C VAL A 18 -2.64 -13.45 0.39
N ILE A 19 -1.98 -13.44 -0.77
CA ILE A 19 -0.52 -13.31 -0.86
C ILE A 19 -0.17 -11.83 -0.98
N GLY A 20 0.49 -11.29 0.03
CA GLY A 20 0.91 -9.90 0.13
C GLY A 20 0.01 -9.07 1.05
N ALA A 21 0.58 -8.49 2.10
CA ALA A 21 -0.08 -7.64 3.09
C ALA A 21 0.02 -6.13 2.75
N GLY A 22 -0.11 -5.80 1.46
CA GLY A 22 -0.23 -4.42 0.97
C GLY A 22 -1.67 -3.94 0.96
N TYR A 23 -1.88 -2.69 0.53
CA TYR A 23 -3.17 -2.01 0.42
C TYR A 23 -4.29 -2.91 -0.14
N ILE A 24 -4.09 -3.41 -1.38
CA ILE A 24 -5.08 -4.21 -2.12
C ILE A 24 -5.43 -5.50 -1.36
N GLY A 25 -4.42 -6.21 -0.85
CA GLY A 25 -4.62 -7.49 -0.17
C GLY A 25 -5.46 -7.36 1.08
N LEU A 26 -5.20 -6.33 1.89
CA LEU A 26 -5.93 -6.09 3.13
C LEU A 26 -7.34 -5.58 2.87
N GLU A 27 -7.54 -4.71 1.88
CA GLU A 27 -8.87 -4.24 1.48
C GLU A 27 -9.75 -5.39 1.00
N MET A 28 -9.27 -6.18 0.04
CA MET A 28 -10.01 -7.32 -0.50
C MET A 28 -10.21 -8.42 0.55
N GLY A 29 -9.18 -8.71 1.35
CA GLY A 29 -9.30 -9.61 2.49
C GLY A 29 -10.36 -9.15 3.49
N SER A 30 -10.47 -7.84 3.74
CA SER A 30 -11.51 -7.31 4.63
C SER A 30 -12.91 -7.46 4.03
N VAL A 31 -13.07 -7.28 2.72
CA VAL A 31 -14.35 -7.50 2.03
C VAL A 31 -14.79 -8.95 2.21
N TRP A 32 -13.92 -9.91 1.89
CA TRP A 32 -14.27 -11.34 1.99
C TRP A 32 -14.48 -11.80 3.43
N GLY A 33 -13.66 -11.32 4.37
CA GLY A 33 -13.83 -11.61 5.79
C GLY A 33 -15.21 -11.16 6.32
N ARG A 34 -15.67 -9.98 5.89
CA ARG A 34 -17.01 -9.47 6.24
C ARG A 34 -18.15 -10.24 5.59
N LEU A 35 -17.91 -10.84 4.42
CA LEU A 35 -18.86 -11.73 3.75
C LEU A 35 -18.87 -13.15 4.32
N GLY A 36 -18.00 -13.45 5.29
CA GLY A 36 -18.01 -14.69 6.06
C GLY A 36 -16.88 -15.68 5.74
N SER A 37 -15.96 -15.33 4.85
CA SER A 37 -14.79 -16.18 4.55
C SER A 37 -13.74 -16.11 5.68
N GLU A 38 -13.06 -17.22 5.93
CA GLU A 38 -11.82 -17.24 6.70
C GLU A 38 -10.67 -16.73 5.83
N VAL A 39 -10.07 -15.61 6.24
CA VAL A 39 -9.00 -14.96 5.47
C VAL A 39 -7.67 -15.13 6.17
N THR A 40 -6.70 -15.70 5.44
CA THR A 40 -5.31 -15.82 5.88
C THR A 40 -4.40 -15.03 4.95
N VAL A 41 -3.72 -14.02 5.47
CA VAL A 41 -2.75 -13.21 4.73
C VAL A 41 -1.36 -13.79 4.92
N VAL A 42 -0.67 -14.09 3.83
CA VAL A 42 0.73 -14.53 3.81
C VAL A 42 1.60 -13.40 3.29
N GLU A 43 2.60 -12.98 4.06
CA GLU A 43 3.48 -11.87 3.73
C GLU A 43 4.95 -12.28 3.89
N PHE A 44 5.76 -11.93 2.89
CA PHE A 44 7.19 -12.20 2.89
C PHE A 44 7.92 -11.37 3.95
N GLY A 45 7.54 -10.10 4.09
CA GLY A 45 8.10 -9.18 5.07
C GLY A 45 7.63 -9.42 6.50
N PRO A 46 8.24 -8.71 7.47
CA PRO A 46 7.87 -8.80 8.88
C PRO A 46 6.66 -7.95 9.27
N ASP A 47 6.15 -7.12 8.36
CA ASP A 47 5.22 -6.03 8.65
C ASP A 47 4.16 -5.91 7.55
N ILE A 48 2.90 -5.65 7.93
CA ILE A 48 1.87 -5.23 6.98
C ILE A 48 2.05 -3.76 6.60
N VAL A 49 1.75 -3.40 5.35
CA VAL A 49 1.80 -2.02 4.81
C VAL A 49 2.96 -1.18 5.42
N PRO A 50 4.23 -1.53 5.16
CA PRO A 50 5.39 -0.96 5.85
C PRO A 50 5.49 0.57 5.72
N THR A 51 4.87 1.16 4.68
CA THR A 51 4.80 2.60 4.46
C THR A 51 4.01 3.36 5.54
N MET A 52 3.18 2.68 6.34
CA MET A 52 2.31 3.30 7.37
C MET A 52 3.00 3.50 8.72
N GLY A 53 4.31 3.26 8.81
CA GLY A 53 5.08 3.42 10.04
C GLY A 53 4.50 2.61 11.20
N GLU A 54 4.58 3.12 12.42
CA GLU A 54 4.14 2.41 13.63
C GLU A 54 2.63 2.10 13.66
N VAL A 55 1.78 2.89 13.00
CA VAL A 55 0.31 2.73 13.03
C VAL A 55 -0.10 1.36 12.50
N ARG A 56 0.70 0.76 11.62
CA ARG A 56 0.51 -0.61 11.10
C ARG A 56 0.33 -1.66 12.21
N LYS A 57 0.95 -1.49 13.37
CA LYS A 57 0.83 -2.44 14.50
C LYS A 57 -0.56 -2.44 15.11
N GLN A 58 -1.16 -1.25 15.27
CA GLN A 58 -2.53 -1.13 15.76
C GLN A 58 -3.51 -1.57 14.68
N PHE A 59 -3.21 -1.28 13.41
CA PHE A 59 -3.99 -1.72 12.28
C PHE A 59 -4.06 -3.25 12.17
N GLN A 60 -2.91 -3.95 12.26
CA GLN A 60 -2.88 -5.41 12.24
C GLN A 60 -3.75 -6.01 13.35
N ARG A 61 -3.63 -5.51 14.59
CA ARG A 61 -4.45 -5.95 15.72
C ARG A 61 -5.95 -5.75 15.48
N SER A 62 -6.33 -4.69 14.79
CA SER A 62 -7.73 -4.43 14.42
C SER A 62 -8.25 -5.45 13.41
N LEU A 63 -7.46 -5.80 12.41
CA LEU A 63 -7.80 -6.84 11.44
C LEU A 63 -7.83 -8.24 12.07
N GLU A 64 -6.92 -8.53 13.00
CA GLU A 64 -6.92 -9.78 13.79
C GLU A 64 -8.17 -9.88 14.68
N LYS A 65 -8.61 -8.78 15.30
CA LYS A 65 -9.89 -8.71 16.03
C LYS A 65 -11.10 -8.97 15.11
N GLN A 66 -10.98 -8.64 13.84
CA GLN A 66 -11.93 -8.98 12.76
C GLN A 66 -11.72 -10.40 12.20
N LYS A 67 -10.92 -11.24 12.88
CA LYS A 67 -10.62 -12.66 12.56
C LYS A 67 -9.74 -12.88 11.33
N MET A 68 -9.09 -11.84 10.79
CA MET A 68 -8.08 -12.01 9.75
C MET A 68 -6.81 -12.61 10.36
N LYS A 69 -6.28 -13.68 9.74
CA LYS A 69 -5.06 -14.36 10.20
C LYS A 69 -3.86 -13.83 9.41
N PHE A 70 -2.70 -13.72 10.05
CA PHE A 70 -1.46 -13.26 9.42
C PHE A 70 -0.34 -14.29 9.58
N ILE A 71 0.30 -14.64 8.46
CA ILE A 71 1.51 -15.47 8.39
C ILE A 71 2.60 -14.59 7.76
N LEU A 72 3.29 -13.82 8.62
CA LEU A 72 4.37 -12.91 8.22
C LEU A 72 5.71 -13.65 8.12
N LYS A 73 6.74 -12.97 7.57
CA LYS A 73 8.09 -13.55 7.37
C LYS A 73 8.05 -14.89 6.65
N THR A 74 7.16 -15.03 5.67
CA THR A 74 6.89 -16.31 5.02
C THR A 74 6.83 -16.14 3.51
N LYS A 75 7.67 -16.91 2.81
CA LYS A 75 7.76 -16.98 1.37
C LYS A 75 6.76 -18.00 0.84
N VAL A 76 6.01 -17.63 -0.19
CA VAL A 76 5.26 -18.60 -1.01
C VAL A 76 6.21 -19.14 -2.07
N VAL A 77 6.45 -20.45 -2.05
CA VAL A 77 7.38 -21.14 -2.96
C VAL A 77 6.68 -21.58 -4.24
N SER A 78 5.48 -22.15 -4.10
CA SER A 78 4.67 -22.61 -5.23
C SER A 78 3.17 -22.54 -4.89
N VAL A 79 2.36 -22.50 -5.94
CA VAL A 79 0.89 -22.52 -5.89
C VAL A 79 0.43 -23.58 -6.88
N ASP A 80 -0.22 -24.63 -6.39
CA ASP A 80 -0.79 -25.72 -7.18
C ASP A 80 -2.31 -25.58 -7.24
N THR A 81 -2.86 -25.50 -8.46
CA THR A 81 -4.28 -25.33 -8.74
C THR A 81 -4.89 -26.53 -9.49
N THR A 82 -4.23 -27.68 -9.49
CA THR A 82 -4.67 -28.86 -10.27
C THR A 82 -5.85 -29.62 -9.63
N GLY A 83 -6.17 -29.35 -8.36
CA GLY A 83 -7.26 -29.96 -7.61
C GLY A 83 -8.55 -29.11 -7.52
N ASN A 84 -9.46 -29.52 -6.62
CA ASN A 84 -10.72 -28.80 -6.32
C ASN A 84 -10.55 -27.52 -5.46
N GLY A 85 -9.30 -27.08 -5.28
CA GLY A 85 -8.90 -25.93 -4.49
C GLY A 85 -7.45 -25.56 -4.83
N VAL A 86 -6.82 -24.76 -3.98
CA VAL A 86 -5.45 -24.29 -4.16
C VAL A 86 -4.57 -24.74 -3.02
N LYS A 87 -3.42 -25.34 -3.34
CA LYS A 87 -2.40 -25.73 -2.37
C LYS A 87 -1.17 -24.84 -2.53
N LEU A 88 -0.84 -24.10 -1.49
CA LEU A 88 0.37 -23.29 -1.40
C LEU A 88 1.46 -24.06 -0.67
N THR A 89 2.69 -24.01 -1.18
CA THR A 89 3.89 -24.40 -0.43
C THR A 89 4.54 -23.15 0.15
N LEU A 90 4.71 -23.13 1.47
CA LEU A 90 5.23 -22.01 2.24
C LEU A 90 6.60 -22.37 2.82
N GLU A 91 7.45 -21.36 2.98
CA GLU A 91 8.77 -21.49 3.60
C GLU A 91 9.04 -20.24 4.46
N PRO A 92 9.66 -20.36 5.65
CA PRO A 92 10.11 -19.19 6.39
C PRO A 92 11.03 -18.32 5.50
N ALA A 93 10.86 -17.00 5.53
CA ALA A 93 11.62 -16.08 4.67
C ALA A 93 13.15 -16.12 4.94
N ALA A 94 13.56 -16.61 6.12
CA ALA A 94 14.96 -16.84 6.48
C ALA A 94 15.50 -18.22 6.04
N GLY A 95 14.69 -19.02 5.34
CA GLY A 95 14.95 -20.43 5.06
C GLY A 95 14.47 -21.36 6.18
N GLY A 96 14.16 -22.60 5.83
CA GLY A 96 13.69 -23.61 6.78
C GLY A 96 12.80 -24.67 6.13
N ASP A 97 12.14 -25.46 6.96
CA ASP A 97 11.25 -26.52 6.50
C ASP A 97 10.01 -25.95 5.81
N GLN A 98 9.63 -26.57 4.70
CA GLN A 98 8.44 -26.19 3.96
C GLN A 98 7.18 -26.75 4.59
N THR A 99 6.11 -25.95 4.56
CA THR A 99 4.77 -26.35 5.00
C THR A 99 3.77 -26.15 3.88
N SER A 100 2.62 -26.80 3.96
CA SER A 100 1.52 -26.61 3.01
C SER A 100 0.36 -25.86 3.65
N LEU A 101 -0.27 -24.98 2.88
CA LEU A 101 -1.52 -24.31 3.23
C LEU A 101 -2.51 -24.56 2.10
N GLU A 102 -3.71 -25.02 2.44
CA GLU A 102 -4.80 -25.24 1.48
C GLU A 102 -5.82 -24.10 1.59
N ALA A 103 -6.49 -23.78 0.49
CA ALA A 103 -7.53 -22.78 0.42
C ALA A 103 -8.48 -23.06 -0.75
N ASP A 104 -9.70 -22.53 -0.70
CA ASP A 104 -10.61 -22.58 -1.85
C ASP A 104 -10.14 -21.62 -2.95
N VAL A 105 -9.65 -20.44 -2.56
CA VAL A 105 -9.25 -19.34 -3.45
C VAL A 105 -7.97 -18.68 -2.96
N VAL A 106 -7.11 -18.29 -3.91
CA VAL A 106 -5.92 -17.48 -3.64
C VAL A 106 -6.00 -16.14 -4.37
N LEU A 107 -5.89 -15.05 -3.61
CA LEU A 107 -5.69 -13.71 -4.13
C LEU A 107 -4.21 -13.36 -4.12
N VAL A 108 -3.64 -13.09 -5.31
CA VAL A 108 -2.25 -12.63 -5.43
C VAL A 108 -2.20 -11.11 -5.48
N SER A 109 -1.80 -10.50 -4.38
CA SER A 109 -1.65 -9.05 -4.18
C SER A 109 -0.21 -8.65 -3.78
N ALA A 110 0.79 -9.36 -4.31
CA ALA A 110 2.22 -9.18 -3.99
C ALA A 110 2.89 -7.95 -4.66
N GLY A 111 2.10 -6.96 -5.08
CA GLY A 111 2.58 -5.73 -5.71
C GLY A 111 2.17 -5.54 -7.17
N ARG A 112 2.61 -4.41 -7.73
CA ARG A 112 2.33 -3.97 -9.10
C ARG A 112 3.64 -3.78 -9.83
N VAL A 113 3.59 -3.96 -11.14
CA VAL A 113 4.71 -3.74 -12.06
C VAL A 113 4.24 -2.78 -13.16
N PRO A 114 5.11 -1.91 -13.68
CA PRO A 114 4.77 -1.04 -14.80
C PRO A 114 4.38 -1.89 -16.01
N PHE A 115 3.37 -1.43 -16.75
CA PHE A 115 2.93 -2.09 -17.98
C PHE A 115 3.39 -1.30 -19.20
N THR A 116 4.42 -1.80 -19.88
CA THR A 116 5.02 -1.20 -21.09
C THR A 116 4.94 -2.11 -22.31
N ALA A 117 4.29 -3.27 -22.18
CA ALA A 117 4.14 -4.23 -23.27
C ALA A 117 3.36 -3.61 -24.44
N GLY A 118 3.88 -3.82 -25.66
CA GLY A 118 3.29 -3.27 -26.88
C GLY A 118 3.67 -1.82 -27.21
N LEU A 119 4.39 -1.11 -26.32
CA LEU A 119 4.86 0.26 -26.59
C LEU A 119 6.12 0.32 -27.46
N GLU A 120 6.79 -0.82 -27.66
CA GLU A 120 8.01 -0.94 -28.47
C GLU A 120 9.11 0.08 -28.08
N LEU A 121 9.27 0.33 -26.77
CA LEU A 121 10.19 1.34 -26.21
C LEU A 121 11.63 1.21 -26.75
N ASP A 122 12.10 -0.02 -26.96
CA ASP A 122 13.43 -0.30 -27.50
C ASP A 122 13.62 0.24 -28.93
N LYS A 123 12.55 0.25 -29.74
CA LYS A 123 12.61 0.75 -31.14
C LYS A 123 12.79 2.26 -31.21
N ILE A 124 12.31 2.97 -30.21
CA ILE A 124 12.45 4.43 -30.09
C ILE A 124 13.58 4.84 -29.13
N GLY A 125 14.23 3.87 -28.48
CA GLY A 125 15.38 4.09 -27.60
C GLY A 125 15.04 4.65 -26.22
N VAL A 126 13.81 4.49 -25.73
CA VAL A 126 13.42 4.94 -24.37
C VAL A 126 14.04 4.00 -23.33
N GLN A 127 14.74 4.59 -22.36
CA GLN A 127 15.40 3.85 -21.29
C GLN A 127 14.43 3.48 -20.17
N THR A 128 14.56 2.24 -19.67
CA THR A 128 13.88 1.76 -18.48
C THR A 128 14.88 1.32 -17.41
N ASP A 129 14.46 1.34 -16.16
CA ASP A 129 15.24 0.71 -15.08
C ASP A 129 15.09 -0.82 -15.06
N LYS A 130 15.77 -1.47 -14.10
CA LYS A 130 15.71 -2.94 -13.91
C LYS A 130 14.32 -3.47 -13.56
N ALA A 131 13.41 -2.61 -13.08
CA ALA A 131 12.03 -2.95 -12.76
C ALA A 131 11.07 -2.66 -13.93
N GLY A 132 11.58 -2.23 -15.09
CA GLY A 132 10.80 -1.91 -16.28
C GLY A 132 10.11 -0.54 -16.23
N ARG A 133 10.47 0.33 -15.27
CA ARG A 133 9.91 1.68 -15.17
C ARG A 133 10.61 2.60 -16.16
N ILE A 134 9.87 3.44 -16.86
CA ILE A 134 10.41 4.45 -17.78
C ILE A 134 11.17 5.50 -16.96
N LEU A 135 12.43 5.73 -17.33
CA LEU A 135 13.25 6.76 -16.68
C LEU A 135 12.84 8.14 -17.19
N VAL A 136 12.56 9.04 -16.26
CA VAL A 136 12.19 10.43 -16.53
C VAL A 136 13.01 11.39 -15.67
N ASN A 137 13.18 12.61 -16.14
CA ASN A 137 13.72 13.71 -15.34
C ASN A 137 12.62 14.39 -14.50
N GLU A 138 12.97 15.46 -13.78
CA GLU A 138 12.06 16.25 -12.94
C GLU A 138 10.86 16.86 -13.70
N ARG A 139 10.94 16.94 -15.04
CA ARG A 139 9.88 17.44 -15.93
C ARG A 139 9.15 16.34 -16.69
N PHE A 140 9.23 15.09 -16.18
CA PHE A 140 8.59 13.91 -16.77
C PHE A 140 9.07 13.54 -18.18
N ALA A 141 10.16 14.16 -18.66
CA ALA A 141 10.72 13.88 -19.97
C ALA A 141 11.63 12.66 -19.91
N THR A 142 11.52 11.77 -20.90
CA THR A 142 12.43 10.64 -21.06
C THR A 142 13.76 11.09 -21.68
N ASN A 143 14.67 10.14 -21.91
CA ASN A 143 15.88 10.38 -22.69
C ASN A 143 15.62 10.66 -24.18
N VAL A 144 14.41 10.41 -24.69
CA VAL A 144 14.01 10.65 -26.08
C VAL A 144 13.23 11.96 -26.17
N PRO A 145 13.71 12.95 -26.94
CA PRO A 145 13.02 14.24 -27.08
C PRO A 145 11.58 14.08 -27.58
N GLY A 146 10.64 14.79 -26.93
CA GLY A 146 9.22 14.75 -27.27
C GLY A 146 8.46 13.57 -26.66
N VAL A 147 9.13 12.66 -25.93
CA VAL A 147 8.50 11.53 -25.23
C VAL A 147 8.53 11.76 -23.72
N TYR A 148 7.36 11.68 -23.10
CA TYR A 148 7.13 11.91 -21.67
C TYR A 148 6.42 10.70 -21.05
N ALA A 149 6.56 10.51 -19.75
CA ALA A 149 5.88 9.45 -19.02
C ALA A 149 5.51 9.88 -17.59
N ILE A 150 4.35 9.41 -17.11
CA ILE A 150 3.76 9.79 -15.81
C ILE A 150 3.13 8.58 -15.10
N GLY A 151 2.79 8.72 -13.83
CA GLY A 151 1.98 7.76 -13.09
C GLY A 151 2.73 6.48 -12.71
N ASP A 152 2.06 5.33 -12.85
CA ASP A 152 2.57 4.02 -12.41
C ASP A 152 3.74 3.49 -13.25
N VAL A 153 3.95 4.04 -14.46
CA VAL A 153 5.01 3.56 -15.37
C VAL A 153 6.38 4.15 -15.05
N ILE A 154 6.45 5.16 -14.18
CA ILE A 154 7.69 5.85 -13.78
C ILE A 154 8.06 5.53 -12.31
N PRO A 155 9.27 5.86 -11.83
CA PRO A 155 9.61 5.78 -10.41
C PRO A 155 8.68 6.62 -9.53
N GLY A 156 8.34 6.11 -8.34
CA GLY A 156 7.49 6.78 -7.36
C GLY A 156 6.36 5.88 -6.83
N PRO A 157 5.48 6.42 -5.96
CA PRO A 157 4.33 5.68 -5.46
C PRO A 157 3.29 5.48 -6.58
N MET A 158 2.72 4.28 -6.66
CA MET A 158 1.72 3.88 -7.64
C MET A 158 0.30 4.17 -7.12
N LEU A 159 -0.10 5.44 -7.18
CA LEU A 159 -1.36 5.95 -6.64
C LEU A 159 -2.08 6.79 -7.71
N ALA A 160 -3.40 6.70 -7.75
CA ALA A 160 -4.22 7.36 -8.78
C ALA A 160 -4.06 8.88 -8.75
N HIS A 161 -4.25 9.51 -7.58
CA HIS A 161 -4.10 10.96 -7.41
C HIS A 161 -2.68 11.45 -7.66
N LYS A 162 -1.66 10.63 -7.41
CA LYS A 162 -0.27 10.92 -7.80
C LYS A 162 -0.14 10.98 -9.33
N ALA A 163 -0.72 10.01 -10.05
CA ALA A 163 -0.69 10.02 -11.52
C ALA A 163 -1.46 11.20 -12.12
N GLU A 164 -2.54 11.65 -11.47
CA GLU A 164 -3.26 12.88 -11.85
C GLU A 164 -2.37 14.12 -11.69
N GLU A 165 -1.69 14.25 -10.55
CA GLU A 165 -0.78 15.38 -10.27
C GLU A 165 0.45 15.39 -11.20
N ASP A 166 1.07 14.22 -11.45
CA ASP A 166 2.12 14.06 -12.46
C ASP A 166 1.64 14.54 -13.83
N GLY A 167 0.40 14.20 -14.21
CA GLY A 167 -0.18 14.56 -15.50
C GLY A 167 -0.36 16.06 -15.64
N VAL A 168 -0.89 16.73 -14.61
CA VAL A 168 -1.03 18.19 -14.59
C VAL A 168 0.34 18.85 -14.71
N ALA A 169 1.30 18.47 -13.86
CA ALA A 169 2.64 19.06 -13.86
C ALA A 169 3.39 18.81 -15.19
N CYS A 170 3.29 17.61 -15.76
CA CYS A 170 3.87 17.28 -17.05
C CYS A 170 3.33 18.18 -18.18
N VAL A 171 2.01 18.38 -18.25
CA VAL A 171 1.39 19.23 -19.28
C VAL A 171 1.76 20.70 -19.08
N GLU A 172 1.86 21.17 -17.83
CA GLU A 172 2.34 22.52 -17.53
C GLU A 172 3.78 22.74 -18.02
N TYR A 173 4.69 21.79 -17.76
CA TYR A 173 6.05 21.85 -18.29
C TYR A 173 6.10 21.85 -19.82
N ILE A 174 5.27 21.01 -20.48
CA ILE A 174 5.17 20.99 -21.94
C ILE A 174 4.68 22.35 -22.48
N ALA A 175 3.77 23.01 -21.77
CA ALA A 175 3.25 24.33 -22.12
C ALA A 175 4.21 25.49 -21.77
N GLY A 176 5.41 25.22 -21.26
CA GLY A 176 6.37 26.25 -20.84
C GLY A 176 5.98 26.95 -19.53
N LYS A 177 5.08 26.36 -18.74
CA LYS A 177 4.74 26.79 -17.38
C LYS A 177 5.57 26.02 -16.35
N GLU A 178 5.50 26.45 -15.10
CA GLU A 178 6.08 25.73 -13.98
C GLU A 178 5.05 24.76 -13.40
N GLY A 179 5.34 23.46 -13.50
CA GLY A 179 4.65 22.42 -12.74
C GLY A 179 5.36 22.13 -11.42
N HIS A 180 4.68 21.46 -10.50
CA HIS A 180 5.28 21.00 -9.24
C HIS A 180 4.55 19.75 -8.74
N VAL A 181 5.32 18.78 -8.24
CA VAL A 181 4.80 17.62 -7.52
C VAL A 181 5.71 17.40 -6.31
N ASP A 182 5.14 17.40 -5.11
CA ASP A 182 5.86 17.03 -3.89
C ASP A 182 5.45 15.63 -3.45
N TYR A 183 6.29 14.64 -3.77
CA TYR A 183 6.03 13.25 -3.40
C TYR A 183 6.03 12.99 -1.89
N ASP A 184 6.59 13.88 -1.06
CA ASP A 184 6.46 13.78 0.39
C ASP A 184 5.02 14.11 0.86
N LEU A 185 4.24 14.83 0.04
CA LEU A 185 2.87 15.25 0.36
C LEU A 185 1.79 14.38 -0.28
N VAL A 186 2.17 13.33 -1.01
CA VAL A 186 1.22 12.37 -1.59
C VAL A 186 0.68 11.44 -0.48
N PRO A 187 -0.62 11.48 -0.16
CA PRO A 187 -1.19 10.62 0.87
C PRO A 187 -1.34 9.18 0.37
N GLY A 188 -1.12 8.21 1.25
CA GLY A 188 -1.52 6.82 1.07
C GLY A 188 -2.73 6.50 1.95
N VAL A 189 -3.72 5.78 1.41
CA VAL A 189 -4.93 5.40 2.13
C VAL A 189 -5.23 3.92 1.90
N VAL A 190 -5.48 3.19 2.99
CA VAL A 190 -6.01 1.83 3.02
C VAL A 190 -7.48 1.90 3.43
N TYR A 191 -8.38 1.50 2.53
CA TYR A 191 -9.84 1.58 2.69
C TYR A 191 -10.43 0.37 3.44
N THR A 192 -9.79 -0.01 4.55
CA THR A 192 -10.35 -0.95 5.52
C THR A 192 -11.31 -0.26 6.48
N HIS A 193 -11.84 -1.00 7.46
CA HIS A 193 -12.55 -0.40 8.58
C HIS A 193 -11.89 -0.87 9.89
N PRO A 194 -11.31 0.03 10.70
CA PRO A 194 -11.12 1.46 10.39
C PRO A 194 -10.20 1.68 9.17
N GLU A 195 -10.31 2.84 8.54
CA GLU A 195 -9.41 3.25 7.47
C GLU A 195 -8.03 3.60 8.06
N VAL A 196 -6.99 3.49 7.25
CA VAL A 196 -5.65 3.94 7.63
C VAL A 196 -5.11 4.87 6.56
N ALA A 197 -4.66 6.06 6.96
CA ALA A 197 -4.09 7.04 6.07
C ALA A 197 -2.75 7.55 6.60
N SER A 198 -1.81 7.82 5.70
CA SER A 198 -0.51 8.41 6.02
C SER A 198 -0.09 9.42 4.97
N VAL A 199 0.61 10.46 5.39
CA VAL A 199 1.25 11.44 4.51
C VAL A 199 2.51 11.98 5.19
N GLY A 200 3.51 12.36 4.41
CA GLY A 200 4.83 12.70 4.92
C GLY A 200 5.62 11.48 5.39
N LYS A 201 6.55 11.71 6.30
CA LYS A 201 7.57 10.74 6.70
C LYS A 201 7.08 9.81 7.81
N THR A 202 7.56 8.57 7.81
CA THR A 202 7.46 7.65 8.95
C THR A 202 8.51 7.99 10.00
N GLU A 203 8.34 7.51 11.23
CA GLU A 203 9.37 7.69 12.26
C GLU A 203 10.69 7.03 11.86
N GLU A 204 10.62 5.88 11.21
CA GLU A 204 11.78 5.17 10.69
C GLU A 204 12.56 6.03 9.70
N GLN A 205 11.86 6.70 8.76
CA GLN A 205 12.48 7.63 7.81
C GLN A 205 13.08 8.86 8.50
N VAL A 206 12.37 9.46 9.45
CA VAL A 206 12.87 10.63 10.20
C VAL A 206 14.15 10.28 10.98
N LYS A 207 14.20 9.11 11.59
CA LYS A 207 15.41 8.59 12.27
C LYS A 207 16.57 8.39 11.29
N THR A 208 16.31 7.82 10.11
CA THR A 208 17.35 7.64 9.08
C THR A 208 17.92 8.97 8.58
N LEU A 209 17.09 10.02 8.53
CA LEU A 209 17.53 11.37 8.16
C LEU A 209 18.32 12.09 9.28
N GLY A 210 18.41 11.51 10.48
CA GLY A 210 19.09 12.14 11.62
C GLY A 210 18.39 13.39 12.14
N LEU A 211 17.10 13.56 11.85
CA LEU A 211 16.33 14.72 12.30
C LEU A 211 15.82 14.52 13.73
N ASP A 212 15.92 15.58 14.51
CA ASP A 212 15.35 15.64 15.84
C ASP A 212 13.84 15.91 15.77
N TYR A 213 13.03 15.01 16.32
CA TYR A 213 11.57 15.09 16.20
C TYR A 213 10.82 14.82 17.51
N ARG A 214 9.56 15.27 17.57
CA ARG A 214 8.58 15.02 18.63
C ARG A 214 7.46 14.15 18.06
N VAL A 215 6.83 13.36 18.94
CA VAL A 215 5.71 12.49 18.58
C VAL A 215 4.49 12.88 19.40
N GLY A 216 3.43 13.31 18.71
CA GLY A 216 2.10 13.48 19.29
C GLY A 216 1.23 12.27 18.96
N LYS A 217 0.53 11.71 19.94
CA LYS A 217 -0.46 10.64 19.74
C LYS A 217 -1.75 10.97 20.48
N PHE A 218 -2.88 10.81 19.80
CA PHE A 218 -4.21 10.97 20.40
C PHE A 218 -5.08 9.76 20.08
N PRO A 219 -5.54 8.98 21.08
CA PRO A 219 -6.40 7.83 20.83
C PRO A 219 -7.82 8.26 20.44
N PHE A 220 -8.41 7.62 19.43
CA PHE A 220 -9.80 7.89 19.05
C PHE A 220 -10.80 7.52 20.16
N LEU A 221 -10.41 6.62 21.07
CA LEU A 221 -11.18 6.31 22.28
C LEU A 221 -11.37 7.52 23.21
N ALA A 222 -10.57 8.58 23.07
CA ALA A 222 -10.77 9.82 23.83
C ALA A 222 -11.63 10.86 23.06
N ASN A 223 -12.02 10.59 21.82
CA ASN A 223 -12.80 11.50 20.99
C ASN A 223 -14.32 11.34 21.27
N SER A 224 -14.96 12.39 21.76
CA SER A 224 -16.40 12.36 22.11
C SER A 224 -17.31 12.07 20.92
N ARG A 225 -16.96 12.55 19.72
CA ARG A 225 -17.74 12.28 18.50
C ARG A 225 -17.64 10.82 18.11
N ALA A 226 -16.44 10.25 18.16
CA ALA A 226 -16.19 8.84 17.87
C ALA A 226 -16.97 7.92 18.83
N LYS A 227 -17.01 8.27 20.12
CA LYS A 227 -17.88 7.57 21.10
C LYS A 227 -19.36 7.70 20.77
N ALA A 228 -19.82 8.89 20.38
CA ALA A 228 -21.23 9.14 20.11
C ALA A 228 -21.76 8.34 18.91
N ILE A 229 -20.89 7.91 17.99
CA ILE A 229 -21.24 7.08 16.84
C ILE A 229 -20.80 5.61 16.97
N ASP A 230 -20.34 5.21 18.16
CA ASP A 230 -19.81 3.86 18.46
C ASP A 230 -18.66 3.39 17.55
N ASP A 231 -17.80 4.33 17.13
CA ASP A 231 -16.72 4.08 16.18
C ASP A 231 -15.42 4.74 16.66
N ALA A 232 -14.95 4.28 17.82
CA ALA A 232 -13.86 4.88 18.59
C ALA A 232 -12.53 4.11 18.48
N GLU A 233 -12.46 3.09 17.62
CA GLU A 233 -11.24 2.34 17.37
C GLU A 233 -10.30 3.14 16.46
N GLY A 234 -9.14 3.54 16.99
CA GLY A 234 -8.17 4.29 16.19
C GLY A 234 -7.17 5.12 16.98
N VAL A 235 -6.31 5.81 16.24
CA VAL A 235 -5.29 6.73 16.75
C VAL A 235 -4.95 7.77 15.68
N VAL A 236 -4.69 9.00 16.11
CA VAL A 236 -3.98 10.01 15.32
C VAL A 236 -2.55 10.11 15.84
N LYS A 237 -1.58 10.09 14.94
CA LYS A 237 -0.17 10.26 15.24
C LYS A 237 0.43 11.34 14.34
N ILE A 238 1.14 12.28 14.94
CA ILE A 238 1.80 13.39 14.26
C ILE A 238 3.28 13.40 14.64
N LEU A 239 4.12 13.60 13.64
CA LEU A 239 5.56 13.80 13.79
C LEU A 239 5.85 15.27 13.48
N ALA A 240 6.58 15.94 14.37
CA ALA A 240 6.99 17.33 14.19
C ALA A 240 8.48 17.49 14.48
N GLU A 241 9.17 18.35 13.73
CA GLU A 241 10.57 18.70 13.98
C GLU A 241 10.70 19.46 15.32
N LYS A 242 11.73 19.15 16.13
CA LYS A 242 11.86 19.73 17.49
C LYS A 242 12.05 21.24 17.50
N GLU A 243 12.82 21.77 16.55
CA GLU A 243 13.24 23.18 16.53
C GLU A 243 12.18 24.09 15.93
N THR A 244 11.55 23.67 14.83
CA THR A 244 10.65 24.52 14.04
C THR A 244 9.17 24.21 14.26
N ASP A 245 8.85 23.09 14.92
CA ASP A 245 7.51 22.53 15.02
C ASP A 245 6.87 22.19 13.65
N LYS A 246 7.67 22.15 12.58
CA LYS A 246 7.20 21.74 11.25
C LYS A 246 6.71 20.29 11.29
N ILE A 247 5.49 20.06 10.81
CA ILE A 247 4.96 18.70 10.66
C ILE A 247 5.78 17.96 9.60
N LEU A 248 6.33 16.81 10.01
CA LEU A 248 7.13 15.92 9.17
C LEU A 248 6.29 14.78 8.60
N GLY A 249 5.22 14.39 9.29
CA GLY A 249 4.32 13.33 8.83
C GLY A 249 3.13 13.12 9.75
N VAL A 250 2.03 12.66 9.18
CA VAL A 250 0.77 12.40 9.87
C VAL A 250 0.29 11.00 9.51
N HIS A 251 -0.06 10.22 10.52
CA HIS A 251 -0.50 8.83 10.40
C HIS A 251 -1.78 8.66 11.20
N ILE A 252 -2.87 8.26 10.54
CA ILE A 252 -4.20 8.18 11.12
C ILE A 252 -4.74 6.78 10.87
N MET A 253 -5.23 6.13 11.92
CA MET A 253 -6.09 4.96 11.81
C MET A 253 -7.41 5.34 12.46
N ALA A 254 -8.47 5.48 11.66
CA ALA A 254 -9.76 5.96 12.12
C ALA A 254 -10.84 5.78 11.05
N PRO A 255 -12.12 5.89 11.43
CA PRO A 255 -13.19 6.08 10.46
C PRO A 255 -12.98 7.37 9.67
N ASN A 256 -13.10 7.30 8.34
CA ASN A 256 -12.89 8.43 7.44
C ASN A 256 -11.46 9.04 7.52
N ALA A 257 -10.45 8.23 7.83
CA ALA A 257 -9.06 8.67 7.83
C ALA A 257 -8.62 9.19 6.45
N GLY A 258 -9.12 8.62 5.36
CA GLY A 258 -8.85 9.08 4.00
C GLY A 258 -9.35 10.50 3.74
N SER A 259 -10.56 10.82 4.20
CA SER A 259 -11.11 12.18 4.08
C SER A 259 -10.44 13.19 5.02
N SER A 260 -9.99 12.74 6.19
CA SER A 260 -9.39 13.62 7.21
C SER A 260 -7.92 13.94 6.91
N SER A 261 -7.16 12.98 6.37
CA SER A 261 -5.78 13.17 5.93
C SER A 261 -5.69 14.15 4.75
N MET A 262 -6.63 14.08 3.81
CA MET A 262 -6.75 15.00 2.67
C MET A 262 -7.09 16.45 3.05
N ARG A 263 -7.47 16.73 4.30
CA ARG A 263 -7.82 18.08 4.78
C ARG A 263 -6.76 18.71 5.69
N LEU A 264 -5.75 17.95 6.08
CA LEU A 264 -4.68 18.42 6.97
C LEU A 264 -3.52 19.07 6.23
N PHE A 265 -3.51 19.00 4.90
CA PHE A 265 -2.51 19.57 4.00
C PHE A 265 -3.19 20.37 2.90
#